data_AF-B6HWP0-F1
#
_entry.id   AF-B6HWP0-F1
#
_cell.length_a   1.000
_cell.length_b   1.000
_cell.length_c   1.000
_cell.angle_alpha   90.00
_cell.angle_beta   90.00
_cell.angle_gamma   90.00
#
_symmetry.space_group_name_H-M   'P 1'
#
loop_
_entity.id
_entity.type
_entity.pdbx_description
1 polymer ?
#
loop_
_entity_poly.entity_id
_entity_poly.type
_entity_poly.pdbx_seq_one_letter_code
_entity_poly.pdbx_strand_id
1 'polypeptide(L)'
;MQNPTSSAPPVDMGPFPFVFRPSVAIPQFCVAYRWWEDEAINMLWAYDFNDISQAIRFGLFHDESSPRSSLLSRNMQFINECLFAASKPYDHCRLSELPHLQKVEEILLRSSIPQRPLLTWNWIPTISGGSSDPRSIALEIEAESYFHFQQIAFEDIVRSALGYKAVSVEWFLQQHTSLYALLVDHLRMYPEELLLYLKIEKPEGKHDMPSHDTPGFAFIAAPIQQLFKNHSSSLSTIFKVLSVLAVRFQKAYRHSDQMNWFEPFETSLPLLEDCLSSSATDFAGALTQTDKCLFDGLSRGTHIEEDAMLSEALIYWQRLSNSVLECCSGLPHLVPYLQACTLELYEARNYYSLMAILDGLRKYIAIGSNIFRDFAASRTVTPAHLIPPKILPLIDPSHNFVSYRQRYNQHPGIPFLQPHIREFKQRGESVEQSLFRLFQTTTSSQREDHGQVST
;
A
#
# COMPACT_ATOMS: atom_id res chain seq x y z
N MET A 1 23.67 -40.31 8.79
CA MET A 1 23.20 -39.59 7.58
C MET A 1 23.57 -38.13 7.77
N GLN A 2 24.48 -37.62 6.94
CA GLN A 2 25.05 -36.26 7.05
C GLN A 2 24.06 -35.23 6.49
N ASN A 3 23.83 -34.16 7.26
CA ASN A 3 23.12 -32.96 6.83
C ASN A 3 24.05 -32.09 5.96
N PRO A 4 23.58 -31.48 4.86
CA PRO A 4 24.34 -30.47 4.16
C PRO A 4 24.12 -29.11 4.86
N THR A 5 25.12 -28.67 5.60
CA THR A 5 25.27 -27.28 6.03
C THR A 5 25.55 -26.40 4.80
N SER A 6 24.57 -25.60 4.39
CA SER A 6 24.80 -24.46 3.49
C SER A 6 25.37 -23.31 4.33
N SER A 7 26.69 -23.31 4.50
CA SER A 7 27.43 -22.15 4.95
C SER A 7 27.95 -21.42 3.71
N ALA A 8 27.27 -20.35 3.30
CA ALA A 8 27.92 -19.36 2.44
C ALA A 8 29.16 -18.82 3.19
N PRO A 9 30.31 -18.65 2.52
CA PRO A 9 31.50 -18.15 3.19
C PRO A 9 31.27 -16.70 3.61
N PRO A 10 31.76 -16.27 4.78
CA PRO A 10 31.83 -14.85 5.09
C PRO A 10 32.83 -14.23 4.11
N VAL A 11 32.37 -13.25 3.34
CA VAL A 11 33.29 -12.40 2.57
C VAL A 11 34.16 -11.67 3.59
N ASP A 12 35.47 -11.94 3.55
CA ASP A 12 36.47 -11.31 4.41
C ASP A 12 36.60 -9.84 3.99
N MET A 13 35.97 -8.97 4.77
CA MET A 13 35.88 -7.53 4.52
C MET A 13 37.10 -6.86 5.16
N GLY A 14 37.99 -6.31 4.32
CA GLY A 14 39.09 -5.45 4.74
C GLY A 14 38.64 -4.20 5.53
N PRO A 15 39.56 -3.29 5.89
CA PRO A 15 39.36 -2.26 6.92
C PRO A 15 38.56 -1.04 6.41
N PHE A 16 37.47 -1.26 5.69
CA PHE A 16 36.54 -0.19 5.35
C PHE A 16 35.55 -0.03 6.51
N PRO A 17 35.50 1.13 7.19
CA PRO A 17 34.49 1.36 8.20
C PRO A 17 33.11 1.24 7.55
N PHE A 18 32.18 0.51 8.18
CA PHE A 18 30.77 0.45 7.74
C PHE A 18 30.22 1.87 7.51
N VAL A 19 30.23 2.33 6.25
CA VAL A 19 29.91 3.72 5.87
C VAL A 19 28.40 3.93 5.96
N PHE A 20 27.62 2.95 5.54
CA PHE A 20 26.17 2.97 5.62
C PHE A 20 25.71 2.12 6.81
N ARG A 21 25.34 2.79 7.92
CA ARG A 21 24.79 2.15 9.13
C ARG A 21 23.35 2.58 9.35
N PRO A 22 22.49 1.72 9.93
CA PRO A 22 21.11 2.10 10.27
C PRO A 22 21.04 3.39 11.10
N SER A 23 21.96 3.57 12.05
CA SER A 23 22.01 4.74 12.95
C SER A 23 22.30 6.08 12.25
N VAL A 24 22.73 6.04 10.98
CA VAL A 24 23.01 7.22 10.14
C VAL A 24 22.02 7.31 8.98
N ALA A 25 21.68 6.17 8.38
CA ALA A 25 20.81 6.11 7.21
C ALA A 25 19.32 6.27 7.55
N ILE A 26 18.90 5.96 8.77
CA ILE A 26 17.51 6.06 9.24
C ILE A 26 17.41 7.23 10.23
N PRO A 27 16.40 8.11 10.08
CA PRO A 27 16.20 9.19 11.04
C PRO A 27 15.97 8.62 12.44
N GLN A 28 16.67 9.17 13.43
CA GLN A 28 16.54 8.71 14.81
C GLN A 28 15.13 8.98 15.35
N PHE A 29 14.53 7.94 15.94
CA PHE A 29 13.22 8.04 16.58
C PHE A 29 13.36 7.98 18.10
N CYS A 30 13.58 9.15 18.70
CA CYS A 30 13.70 9.29 20.16
C CYS A 30 12.33 9.61 20.76
N VAL A 31 11.66 8.60 21.33
CA VAL A 31 10.48 8.79 22.18
C VAL A 31 10.84 8.46 23.63
N ALA A 32 10.25 9.20 24.58
CA ALA A 32 10.46 8.94 26.00
C ALA A 32 9.89 7.58 26.45
N TYR A 33 8.85 7.11 25.77
CA TYR A 33 8.13 5.89 26.09
C TYR A 33 7.59 5.23 24.81
N ARG A 34 7.87 3.93 24.64
CA ARG A 34 7.44 3.12 23.49
C ARG A 34 6.14 2.41 23.82
N TRP A 35 5.06 3.17 23.90
CA TRP A 35 3.74 2.67 24.30
C TRP A 35 3.23 1.48 23.50
N TRP A 36 3.63 1.40 22.23
CA TRP A 36 3.25 0.32 21.34
C TRP A 36 3.87 -1.02 21.73
N GLU A 37 4.99 -1.06 22.48
CA GLU A 37 5.55 -2.32 22.96
C GLU A 37 4.60 -2.98 23.98
N ASP A 38 4.09 -2.20 24.92
CA ASP A 38 3.12 -2.67 25.93
C ASP A 38 1.79 -3.07 25.28
N GLU A 39 1.28 -2.29 24.32
CA GLU A 39 0.08 -2.67 23.58
C GLU A 39 0.29 -3.93 22.73
N ALA A 40 1.45 -4.08 22.08
CA ALA A 40 1.76 -5.28 21.30
C ALA A 40 1.82 -6.52 22.20
N ILE A 41 2.38 -6.40 23.42
CA ILE A 41 2.37 -7.48 24.40
C ILE A 41 0.93 -7.80 24.78
N ASN A 42 0.11 -6.79 25.13
CA ASN A 42 -1.30 -7.00 25.46
C ASN A 42 -2.07 -7.70 24.33
N MET A 43 -1.76 -7.40 23.07
CA MET A 43 -2.34 -8.09 21.91
C MET A 43 -1.95 -9.56 21.82
N LEU A 44 -0.72 -9.94 22.17
CA LEU A 44 -0.33 -11.36 22.25
C LEU A 44 -1.16 -12.13 23.30
N TRP A 45 -1.68 -11.42 24.30
CA TRP A 45 -2.58 -11.95 25.33
C TRP A 45 -4.07 -11.81 25.00
N ALA A 46 -4.41 -11.14 23.90
CA ALA A 46 -5.79 -10.98 23.44
C ALA A 46 -6.41 -12.35 23.07
N TYR A 47 -7.75 -12.38 23.00
CA TYR A 47 -8.48 -13.58 22.58
C TYR A 47 -8.81 -13.58 21.08
N ASP A 48 -8.39 -12.55 20.33
CA ASP A 48 -8.53 -12.47 18.88
C ASP A 48 -7.24 -12.88 18.19
N PHE A 49 -7.33 -13.90 17.32
CA PHE A 49 -6.21 -14.34 16.49
C PHE A 49 -5.71 -13.24 15.54
N ASN A 50 -6.58 -12.35 15.05
CA ASN A 50 -6.16 -11.29 14.13
C ASN A 50 -5.18 -10.32 14.82
N ASP A 51 -5.49 -9.89 16.03
CA ASP A 51 -4.61 -9.01 16.81
C ASP A 51 -3.27 -9.69 17.11
N ILE A 52 -3.30 -10.97 17.53
CA ILE A 52 -2.09 -11.77 17.76
C ILE A 52 -1.24 -11.87 16.49
N SER A 53 -1.88 -12.17 15.35
CA SER A 53 -1.21 -12.34 14.08
C SER A 53 -0.55 -11.04 13.61
N GLN A 54 -1.23 -9.89 13.76
CA GLN A 54 -0.65 -8.58 13.44
C GLN A 54 0.52 -8.23 14.36
N ALA A 55 0.40 -8.51 15.66
CA ALA A 55 1.47 -8.28 16.62
C ALA A 55 2.72 -9.11 16.28
N ILE A 56 2.55 -10.38 15.89
CA ILE A 56 3.66 -11.24 15.41
C ILE A 56 4.23 -10.69 14.09
N ARG A 57 3.37 -10.35 13.13
CA ARG A 57 3.75 -9.91 11.77
C ARG A 57 4.66 -8.68 11.80
N PHE A 58 4.27 -7.64 12.52
CA PHE A 58 5.09 -6.42 12.64
C PHE A 58 6.18 -6.57 13.70
N GLY A 59 5.94 -7.41 14.71
CA GLY A 59 6.94 -7.84 15.67
C GLY A 59 7.50 -6.70 16.53
N LEU A 60 6.74 -5.65 16.85
CA LEU A 60 7.23 -4.44 17.53
C LEU A 60 7.59 -4.68 19.01
N PHE A 61 8.57 -5.54 19.23
CA PHE A 61 9.08 -6.01 20.52
C PHE A 61 10.59 -5.86 20.54
N HIS A 62 11.15 -5.52 21.70
CA HIS A 62 12.58 -5.55 21.90
C HIS A 62 13.13 -6.98 21.98
N ASP A 63 12.39 -7.88 22.65
CA ASP A 63 12.71 -9.29 22.77
C ASP A 63 11.95 -10.10 21.70
N GLU A 64 12.68 -10.64 20.74
CA GLU A 64 12.13 -11.47 19.66
C GLU A 64 11.53 -12.79 20.15
N SER A 65 11.85 -13.22 21.39
CA SER A 65 11.26 -14.42 22.00
C SER A 65 9.90 -14.17 22.65
N SER A 66 9.49 -12.91 22.84
CA SER A 66 8.25 -12.53 23.53
C SER A 66 6.98 -13.16 22.92
N PRO A 67 6.77 -13.19 21.59
CA PRO A 67 5.63 -13.89 21.00
C PRO A 67 5.60 -15.39 21.33
N ARG A 68 6.75 -16.06 21.22
CA ARG A 68 6.89 -17.49 21.53
C ARG A 68 6.58 -17.77 22.99
N SER A 69 7.20 -17.02 23.90
CA SER A 69 7.01 -17.17 25.35
C SER A 69 5.55 -16.92 25.75
N SER A 70 4.93 -15.89 25.18
CA SER A 70 3.52 -15.58 25.42
C SER A 70 2.61 -16.72 24.97
N LEU A 71 2.76 -17.21 23.73
CA LEU A 71 1.95 -18.31 23.20
C LEU A 71 2.18 -19.64 23.95
N LEU A 72 3.43 -19.96 24.32
CA LEU A 72 3.74 -21.18 25.07
C LEU A 72 3.04 -21.22 26.44
N SER A 73 2.83 -20.07 27.07
CA SER A 73 2.13 -19.95 28.34
C SER A 73 0.60 -20.08 28.24
N ARG A 74 0.03 -20.04 27.02
CA ARG A 74 -1.40 -20.21 26.79
C ARG A 74 -1.79 -21.68 26.88
N ASN A 75 -3.05 -21.93 27.21
CA ASN A 75 -3.57 -23.29 27.25
C ASN A 75 -3.68 -23.89 25.83
N MET A 76 -3.64 -25.23 25.77
CA MET A 76 -3.66 -25.98 24.50
C MET A 76 -4.94 -25.74 23.67
N GLN A 77 -6.08 -25.52 24.32
CA GLN A 77 -7.34 -25.28 23.61
C GLN A 77 -7.28 -23.98 22.80
N PHE A 78 -6.85 -22.89 23.44
CA PHE A 78 -6.67 -21.60 22.79
C PHE A 78 -5.68 -21.69 21.62
N ILE A 79 -4.56 -22.38 21.80
CA ILE A 79 -3.57 -22.59 20.74
C ILE A 79 -4.17 -23.36 19.55
N ASN A 80 -5.02 -24.36 19.79
CA ASN A 80 -5.72 -25.05 18.70
C ASN A 80 -6.66 -24.10 17.94
N GLU A 81 -7.42 -23.26 18.66
CA GLU A 81 -8.33 -22.29 18.05
C GLU A 81 -7.57 -21.28 17.18
N CYS A 82 -6.46 -20.72 17.69
CA CYS A 82 -5.58 -19.84 16.92
C CYS A 82 -4.99 -20.55 15.69
N LEU A 83 -4.52 -21.77 15.84
CA LEU A 83 -3.92 -22.53 14.75
C LEU A 83 -4.94 -22.86 13.65
N PHE A 84 -6.18 -23.19 14.02
CA PHE A 84 -7.27 -23.38 13.06
C PHE A 84 -7.66 -22.06 12.37
N ALA A 85 -7.67 -20.94 13.09
CA ALA A 85 -7.87 -19.62 12.49
C ALA A 85 -6.76 -19.25 11.49
N ALA A 86 -5.51 -19.68 11.76
CA ALA A 86 -4.35 -19.47 10.91
C ALA A 86 -4.25 -20.40 9.70
N SER A 87 -5.04 -21.47 9.64
CA SER A 87 -4.85 -22.56 8.68
C SER A 87 -6.04 -22.79 7.75
N LYS A 88 -5.80 -23.62 6.73
CA LYS A 88 -6.83 -24.01 5.76
C LYS A 88 -7.56 -25.26 6.28
N PRO A 89 -8.86 -25.45 5.97
CA PRO A 89 -9.66 -26.55 6.52
C PRO A 89 -9.08 -27.95 6.36
N TYR A 90 -8.37 -28.20 5.25
CA TYR A 90 -7.75 -29.51 4.99
C TYR A 90 -6.45 -29.75 5.77
N ASP A 91 -5.82 -28.70 6.30
CA ASP A 91 -4.62 -28.84 7.15
C ASP A 91 -5.00 -29.23 8.60
N HIS A 92 -6.26 -29.03 9.00
CA HIS A 92 -6.69 -29.13 10.41
C HIS A 92 -6.41 -30.50 11.04
N CYS A 93 -6.64 -31.60 10.31
CA CYS A 93 -6.38 -32.95 10.84
C CYS A 93 -4.91 -33.19 11.14
N ARG A 94 -4.00 -32.69 10.30
CA ARG A 94 -2.56 -32.82 10.53
C ARG A 94 -2.09 -31.91 11.67
N LEU A 95 -2.64 -30.70 11.73
CA LEU A 95 -2.25 -29.69 12.71
C LEU A 95 -2.74 -30.01 14.13
N SER A 96 -3.86 -30.73 14.27
CA SER A 96 -4.43 -31.09 15.58
C SER A 96 -3.54 -32.07 16.36
N GLU A 97 -2.79 -32.94 15.67
CA GLU A 97 -1.91 -33.96 16.26
C GLU A 97 -0.56 -33.39 16.76
N LEU A 98 -0.23 -32.15 16.39
CA LEU A 98 1.04 -31.54 16.78
C LEU A 98 1.15 -31.33 18.31
N PRO A 99 2.33 -31.56 18.91
CA PRO A 99 2.63 -31.12 20.28
C PRO A 99 2.49 -29.60 20.44
N HIS A 100 2.22 -29.15 21.67
CA HIS A 100 1.99 -27.73 21.99
C HIS A 100 3.05 -26.79 21.41
N LEU A 101 4.34 -27.11 21.60
CA LEU A 101 5.45 -26.32 21.06
C LEU A 101 5.41 -26.20 19.52
N GLN A 102 5.14 -27.29 18.81
CA GLN A 102 5.09 -27.28 17.35
C GLN A 102 3.89 -26.48 16.83
N LYS A 103 2.77 -26.49 17.54
CA LYS A 103 1.62 -25.64 17.22
C LYS A 103 1.95 -24.16 17.35
N VAL A 104 2.69 -23.79 18.41
CA VAL A 104 3.17 -22.42 18.59
C VAL A 104 4.09 -22.01 17.46
N GLU A 105 5.09 -22.82 17.09
CA GLU A 105 5.98 -22.49 15.96
C GLU A 105 5.21 -22.36 14.64
N GLU A 106 4.17 -23.17 14.42
CA GLU A 106 3.33 -23.06 13.22
C GLU A 106 2.50 -21.77 13.20
N ILE A 107 1.97 -21.32 14.36
CA ILE A 107 1.29 -20.02 14.48
C ILE A 107 2.27 -18.88 14.17
N LEU A 108 3.48 -18.93 14.75
CA LEU A 108 4.52 -17.94 14.50
C LEU A 108 4.90 -17.89 13.03
N LEU A 109 5.14 -19.04 12.41
CA LEU A 109 5.50 -19.15 11.00
C LEU A 109 4.42 -18.57 10.09
N ARG A 110 3.14 -18.91 10.33
CA ARG A 110 2.00 -18.45 9.51
C ARG A 110 1.67 -16.97 9.69
N SER A 111 2.04 -16.40 10.84
CA SER A 111 1.81 -14.99 11.15
C SER A 111 3.01 -14.10 10.80
N SER A 112 4.18 -14.70 10.57
CA SER A 112 5.41 -13.97 10.23
C SER A 112 5.47 -13.58 8.76
N ILE A 113 6.34 -12.61 8.47
CA ILE A 113 6.63 -12.19 7.09
C ILE A 113 7.36 -13.35 6.37
N PRO A 114 6.94 -13.72 5.14
CA PRO A 114 7.67 -14.71 4.35
C PRO A 114 9.10 -14.25 4.09
N GLN A 115 10.07 -15.06 4.52
CA GLN A 115 11.47 -14.78 4.23
C GLN A 115 11.77 -15.02 2.75
N ARG A 116 12.41 -14.04 2.11
CA ARG A 116 12.91 -14.15 0.74
C ARG A 116 14.42 -14.33 0.76
N PRO A 117 14.99 -15.07 -0.20
CA PRO A 117 16.43 -15.13 -0.34
C PRO A 117 16.96 -13.74 -0.65
N LEU A 118 17.87 -13.25 0.20
CA LEU A 118 18.58 -12.00 0.00
C LEU A 118 19.73 -12.25 -0.96
N LEU A 119 19.71 -11.57 -2.10
CA LEU A 119 20.73 -11.75 -3.14
C LEU A 119 22.01 -10.98 -2.80
N THR A 120 23.05 -11.13 -3.60
CA THR A 120 24.27 -10.32 -3.48
C THR A 120 24.29 -9.27 -4.56
N TRP A 121 24.94 -8.14 -4.28
CA TRP A 121 25.25 -7.12 -5.27
C TRP A 121 26.01 -7.72 -6.46
N ASN A 122 25.48 -7.56 -7.67
CA ASN A 122 26.04 -8.15 -8.89
C ASN A 122 26.67 -7.11 -9.83
N TRP A 123 26.29 -5.83 -9.72
CA TRP A 123 26.87 -4.79 -10.55
C TRP A 123 28.35 -4.55 -10.19
N ILE A 124 29.21 -4.48 -11.22
CA ILE A 124 30.65 -4.24 -11.07
C ILE A 124 31.11 -3.14 -12.04
N PRO A 125 32.03 -2.25 -11.62
CA PRO A 125 32.62 -1.27 -12.51
C PRO A 125 33.28 -1.95 -13.72
N THR A 126 33.04 -1.44 -14.93
CA THR A 126 33.69 -1.91 -16.15
C THR A 126 34.71 -0.88 -16.62
N ILE A 127 35.92 -1.34 -16.96
CA ILE A 127 36.97 -0.45 -17.49
C ILE A 127 36.49 0.07 -18.83
N SER A 128 36.27 1.37 -18.87
CA SER A 128 35.64 1.99 -20.02
C SER A 128 36.74 2.39 -20.99
N GLY A 129 36.86 1.70 -22.12
CA GLY A 129 37.80 2.02 -23.20
C GLY A 129 37.51 3.36 -23.91
N GLY A 130 37.29 4.44 -23.15
CA GLY A 130 37.15 5.81 -23.61
C GLY A 130 35.72 6.32 -23.87
N SER A 131 34.65 5.57 -23.59
CA SER A 131 33.29 6.00 -24.02
C SER A 131 32.09 5.68 -23.11
N SER A 132 32.27 5.21 -21.87
CA SER A 132 31.09 4.97 -21.03
C SER A 132 30.43 6.28 -20.63
N ASP A 133 29.15 6.41 -20.95
CA ASP A 133 28.31 7.52 -20.56
C ASP A 133 28.09 7.50 -19.03
N PRO A 134 28.47 8.56 -18.28
CA PRO A 134 28.20 8.65 -16.85
C PRO A 134 26.75 8.34 -16.49
N ARG A 135 25.81 8.76 -17.36
CA ARG A 135 24.38 8.55 -17.13
C ARG A 135 24.01 7.07 -17.16
N SER A 136 24.59 6.29 -18.07
CA SER A 136 24.36 4.84 -18.15
C SER A 136 24.86 4.14 -16.89
N ILE A 137 26.05 4.50 -16.40
CA ILE A 137 26.59 3.96 -15.14
C ILE A 137 25.66 4.29 -13.96
N ALA A 138 25.17 5.52 -13.89
CA ALA A 138 24.23 5.96 -12.86
C ALA A 138 22.95 5.10 -12.86
N LEU A 139 22.37 4.89 -14.05
CA LEU A 139 21.15 4.10 -14.23
C LEU A 139 21.35 2.63 -13.88
N GLU A 140 22.51 2.04 -14.18
CA GLU A 140 22.81 0.65 -13.81
C GLU A 140 22.94 0.48 -12.29
N ILE A 141 23.64 1.41 -11.61
CA ILE A 141 23.76 1.41 -10.14
C ILE A 141 22.39 1.63 -9.49
N GLU A 142 21.59 2.56 -10.03
CA GLU A 142 20.24 2.82 -9.55
C GLU A 142 19.34 1.59 -9.72
N ALA A 143 19.37 0.93 -10.88
CA ALA A 143 18.60 -0.27 -11.13
C ALA A 143 18.98 -1.41 -10.18
N GLU A 144 20.28 -1.61 -9.92
CA GLU A 144 20.74 -2.61 -8.97
C GLU A 144 20.31 -2.26 -7.53
N SER A 145 20.46 -0.99 -7.11
CA SER A 145 20.01 -0.53 -5.79
C SER A 145 18.49 -0.72 -5.62
N TYR A 146 17.71 -0.33 -6.62
CA TYR A 146 16.26 -0.49 -6.61
C TYR A 146 15.86 -1.98 -6.55
N PHE A 147 16.52 -2.84 -7.30
CA PHE A 147 16.31 -4.29 -7.25
C PHE A 147 16.50 -4.86 -5.83
N HIS A 148 17.53 -4.39 -5.11
CA HIS A 148 17.76 -4.79 -3.72
C HIS A 148 16.71 -4.22 -2.77
N PHE A 149 16.29 -2.96 -2.97
CA PHE A 149 15.25 -2.32 -2.16
C PHE A 149 13.91 -3.06 -2.26
N GLN A 150 13.58 -3.57 -3.44
CA GLN A 150 12.37 -4.38 -3.69
C GLN A 150 12.31 -5.67 -2.86
N GLN A 151 13.46 -6.18 -2.39
CA GLN A 151 13.51 -7.39 -1.57
C GLN A 151 13.15 -7.13 -0.10
N ILE A 152 13.26 -5.89 0.36
CA ILE A 152 12.95 -5.52 1.75
C ILE A 152 11.44 -5.57 1.97
N ALA A 153 11.00 -6.23 3.05
CA ALA A 153 9.60 -6.23 3.45
C ALA A 153 9.21 -4.90 4.08
N PHE A 154 7.97 -4.47 3.88
CA PHE A 154 7.49 -3.21 4.46
C PHE A 154 7.56 -3.25 5.99
N GLU A 155 7.24 -4.40 6.59
CA GLU A 155 7.27 -4.63 8.02
C GLU A 155 8.69 -4.46 8.60
N ASP A 156 9.73 -4.89 7.88
CA ASP A 156 11.13 -4.68 8.29
C ASP A 156 11.53 -3.20 8.24
N ILE A 157 10.98 -2.44 7.28
CA ILE A 157 11.14 -0.98 7.22
C ILE A 157 10.44 -0.33 8.42
N VAL A 158 9.22 -0.76 8.77
CA VAL A 158 8.51 -0.27 9.97
C VAL A 158 9.31 -0.53 11.24
N ARG A 159 9.79 -1.76 11.41
CA ARG A 159 10.67 -2.14 12.53
C ARG A 159 11.88 -1.23 12.62
N SER A 160 12.59 -1.06 11.51
CA SER A 160 13.80 -0.24 11.46
C SER A 160 13.51 1.25 11.71
N ALA A 161 12.39 1.76 11.19
CA ALA A 161 11.95 3.14 11.42
C ALA A 161 11.67 3.42 12.91
N LEU A 162 11.22 2.41 13.67
CA LEU A 162 10.99 2.52 15.11
C LEU A 162 12.22 2.17 15.96
N GLY A 163 13.36 1.90 15.31
CA GLY A 163 14.64 1.61 15.97
C GLY A 163 14.81 0.16 16.42
N TYR A 164 14.03 -0.78 15.88
CA TYR A 164 14.28 -2.21 16.03
C TYR A 164 15.25 -2.71 14.98
N LYS A 165 15.92 -3.82 15.29
CA LYS A 165 16.75 -4.53 14.32
C LYS A 165 15.87 -5.18 13.26
N ALA A 166 16.24 -5.01 11.99
CA ALA A 166 15.68 -5.76 10.87
C ALA A 166 16.78 -6.20 9.91
N VAL A 167 16.93 -7.52 9.75
CA VAL A 167 18.04 -8.13 9.01
C VAL A 167 18.07 -7.70 7.54
N SER A 168 16.91 -7.59 6.89
CA SER A 168 16.81 -7.19 5.48
C SER A 168 17.24 -5.74 5.25
N VAL A 169 16.92 -4.82 6.17
CA VAL A 169 17.35 -3.41 6.08
C VAL A 169 18.86 -3.29 6.33
N GLU A 170 19.39 -4.00 7.33
CA GLU A 170 20.84 -4.05 7.57
C GLU A 170 21.61 -4.63 6.36
N TRP A 171 21.10 -5.72 5.79
CA TRP A 171 21.67 -6.31 4.58
C TRP A 171 21.67 -5.32 3.41
N PHE A 172 20.59 -4.57 3.19
CA PHE A 172 20.52 -3.58 2.12
C PHE A 172 21.58 -2.48 2.26
N LEU A 173 21.77 -1.97 3.48
CA LEU A 173 22.81 -0.99 3.78
C LEU A 173 24.22 -1.60 3.64
N GLN A 174 24.37 -2.88 3.97
CA GLN A 174 25.61 -3.61 3.74
C GLN A 174 25.92 -3.73 2.24
N GLN A 175 24.92 -3.95 1.36
CA GLN A 175 25.16 -3.97 -0.09
C GLN A 175 25.70 -2.62 -0.59
N HIS A 176 25.19 -1.50 -0.07
CA HIS A 176 25.71 -0.17 -0.42
C HIS A 176 27.12 0.08 0.13
N THR A 177 27.46 -0.53 1.27
CA THR A 177 28.84 -0.53 1.79
C THR A 177 29.78 -1.33 0.88
N SER A 178 29.32 -2.48 0.35
CA SER A 178 30.06 -3.26 -0.64
C SER A 178 30.27 -2.48 -1.94
N LEU A 179 29.23 -1.79 -2.45
CA LEU A 179 29.34 -0.91 -3.60
C LEU A 179 30.40 0.18 -3.37
N TYR A 180 30.39 0.83 -2.20
CA TYR A 180 31.39 1.83 -1.87
C TYR A 180 32.82 1.25 -1.90
N ALA A 181 33.04 0.07 -1.32
CA ALA A 181 34.34 -0.58 -1.36
C ALA A 181 34.78 -0.91 -2.79
N LEU A 182 33.87 -1.45 -3.62
CA LEU A 182 34.11 -1.73 -5.03
C LEU A 182 34.53 -0.47 -5.81
N LEU A 183 33.83 0.64 -5.60
CA LEU A 183 34.15 1.91 -6.25
C LEU A 183 35.48 2.48 -5.78
N VAL A 184 35.79 2.40 -4.48
CA VAL A 184 37.07 2.88 -3.95
C VAL A 184 38.24 2.07 -4.52
N ASP A 185 38.12 0.74 -4.57
CA ASP A 185 39.19 -0.10 -5.11
C ASP A 185 39.34 0.07 -6.62
N HIS A 186 38.24 0.23 -7.36
CA HIS A 186 38.26 0.56 -8.78
C HIS A 186 38.95 1.90 -9.06
N LEU A 187 38.57 2.96 -8.34
CA LEU A 187 39.14 4.30 -8.53
C LEU A 187 40.59 4.43 -8.05
N ARG A 188 41.04 3.56 -7.13
CA ARG A 188 42.47 3.43 -6.78
C ARG A 188 43.26 2.82 -7.92
N MET A 189 42.68 1.86 -8.65
CA MET A 189 43.31 1.18 -9.77
C MET A 189 43.28 2.01 -11.06
N TYR A 190 42.20 2.78 -11.26
CA TYR A 190 41.93 3.61 -12.45
C TYR A 190 41.62 5.07 -12.05
N PRO A 191 42.59 5.83 -11.53
CA PRO A 191 42.36 7.20 -11.04
C PRO A 191 41.88 8.18 -12.12
N GLU A 192 42.17 7.89 -13.40
CA GLU A 192 41.68 8.65 -14.54
C GLU A 192 40.14 8.63 -14.69
N GLU A 193 39.48 7.58 -14.19
CA GLU A 193 38.02 7.48 -14.22
C GLU A 193 37.34 8.31 -13.11
N LEU A 194 38.10 8.92 -12.19
CA LEU A 194 37.53 9.75 -11.12
C LEU A 194 36.64 10.88 -11.66
N LEU A 195 37.06 11.53 -12.75
CA LEU A 195 36.26 12.58 -13.39
C LEU A 195 34.98 12.06 -14.03
N LEU A 196 34.92 10.79 -14.41
CA LEU A 196 33.72 10.13 -14.91
C LEU A 196 32.70 9.97 -13.78
N TYR A 197 33.14 9.41 -12.64
CA TYR A 197 32.27 9.18 -11.48
C TYR A 197 31.84 10.47 -10.77
N LEU A 198 32.65 11.53 -10.78
CA LEU A 198 32.24 12.84 -10.28
C LEU A 198 31.09 13.48 -11.09
N LYS A 199 30.98 13.14 -12.38
CA LYS A 199 29.85 13.59 -13.22
C LYS A 199 28.55 12.82 -12.91
N ILE A 200 28.64 11.62 -12.36
CA ILE A 200 27.48 10.83 -11.93
C ILE A 200 26.76 11.51 -10.77
N GLU A 201 27.51 12.04 -9.79
CA GLU A 201 26.94 12.74 -8.63
C GLU A 201 26.30 14.10 -8.98
N LYS A 202 26.65 14.69 -10.13
CA LYS A 202 26.15 16.01 -10.56
C LYS A 202 25.52 15.91 -11.94
N PRO A 203 24.31 15.35 -12.08
CA PRO A 203 23.61 15.42 -13.35
C PRO A 203 23.42 16.90 -13.74
N GLU A 204 23.72 17.23 -15.00
CA GLU A 204 23.55 18.57 -15.56
C GLU A 204 22.05 18.93 -15.60
N GLY A 205 21.51 19.42 -14.49
CA GLY A 205 20.11 19.80 -14.36
C GLY A 205 19.75 20.01 -12.89
N LYS A 206 19.06 21.12 -12.59
CA LYS A 206 18.66 21.59 -11.26
C LYS A 206 17.67 20.64 -10.55
N HIS A 207 18.08 19.42 -10.22
CA HIS A 207 17.51 18.73 -9.08
C HIS A 207 18.43 19.05 -7.90
N ASP A 208 17.90 19.83 -6.97
CA ASP A 208 18.55 20.06 -5.68
C ASP A 208 18.82 18.70 -5.07
N MET A 209 20.07 18.25 -5.14
CA MET A 209 20.53 17.08 -4.39
C MET A 209 20.10 17.30 -2.94
N PRO A 210 19.45 16.33 -2.26
CA PRO A 210 19.11 16.47 -0.86
C PRO A 210 20.34 16.97 -0.11
N SER A 211 20.15 17.94 0.79
CA SER A 211 21.22 18.33 1.71
C SER A 211 21.83 17.05 2.29
N HIS A 212 23.16 16.99 2.33
CA HIS A 212 23.94 15.88 2.90
C HIS A 212 23.53 15.51 4.35
N ASP A 213 22.67 16.32 4.96
CA ASP A 213 22.15 16.16 6.32
C ASP A 213 20.86 15.31 6.42
N THR A 214 20.22 14.92 5.30
CA THR A 214 18.99 14.10 5.35
C THR A 214 19.33 12.60 5.28
N PRO A 215 18.92 11.79 6.26
CA PRO A 215 19.15 10.34 6.22
C PRO A 215 18.53 9.70 4.97
N GLY A 216 19.24 8.80 4.30
CA GLY A 216 18.81 8.20 3.03
C GLY A 216 17.47 7.44 3.07
N PHE A 217 17.06 6.90 4.22
CA PHE A 217 15.76 6.25 4.43
C PHE A 217 14.66 7.22 4.93
N ALA A 218 14.94 8.51 5.08
CA ALA A 218 13.99 9.45 5.67
C ALA A 218 12.67 9.54 4.88
N PHE A 219 12.71 9.37 3.55
CA PHE A 219 11.52 9.43 2.69
C PHE A 219 10.42 8.44 3.11
N ILE A 220 10.79 7.27 3.65
CA ILE A 220 9.83 6.25 4.11
C ILE A 220 9.78 6.10 5.62
N ALA A 221 10.93 6.20 6.31
CA ALA A 221 11.00 6.03 7.74
C ALA A 221 10.33 7.19 8.51
N ALA A 222 10.54 8.44 8.06
CA ALA A 222 9.97 9.59 8.77
C ALA A 222 8.43 9.60 8.72
N PRO A 223 7.75 9.37 7.57
CA PRO A 223 6.29 9.23 7.56
C PRO A 223 5.77 8.11 8.44
N ILE A 224 6.45 6.95 8.49
CA ILE A 224 6.06 5.83 9.38
C ILE A 224 6.17 6.26 10.85
N GLN A 225 7.27 6.91 11.24
CA GLN A 225 7.47 7.40 12.60
C GLN A 225 6.36 8.36 13.04
N GLN A 226 5.85 9.21 12.14
CA GLN A 226 4.76 10.14 12.45
C GLN A 226 3.48 9.41 12.92
N LEU A 227 3.22 8.21 12.42
CA LEU A 227 2.07 7.40 12.86
C LEU A 227 2.14 7.03 14.34
N PHE A 228 3.34 6.95 14.92
CA PHE A 228 3.58 6.54 16.31
C PHE A 228 3.83 7.71 17.27
N LYS A 229 3.97 8.94 16.76
CA LYS A 229 4.21 10.13 17.60
C LYS A 229 2.99 10.55 18.41
N ASN A 230 1.79 10.36 17.86
CA ASN A 230 0.55 10.76 18.50
C ASN A 230 -0.15 9.54 19.09
N HIS A 231 -0.34 9.52 20.40
CA HIS A 231 -1.08 8.48 21.15
C HIS A 231 -2.60 8.49 20.90
N SER A 232 -3.09 9.14 19.85
CA SER A 232 -4.52 9.29 19.58
C SER A 232 -5.19 8.01 19.07
N SER A 233 -4.40 7.02 18.63
CA SER A 233 -4.89 5.80 18.00
C SER A 233 -4.34 4.59 18.74
N SER A 234 -5.17 3.58 18.98
CA SER A 234 -4.71 2.29 19.50
C SER A 234 -3.78 1.61 18.50
N LEU A 235 -2.91 0.74 18.98
CA LEU A 235 -2.01 -0.02 18.14
C LEU A 235 -2.78 -0.91 17.14
N SER A 236 -3.99 -1.36 17.49
CA SER A 236 -4.81 -2.19 16.58
C SER A 236 -5.20 -1.38 15.34
N THR A 237 -5.57 -0.10 15.55
CA THR A 237 -5.82 0.84 14.46
C THR A 237 -4.56 1.12 13.65
N ILE A 238 -3.41 1.29 14.30
CA ILE A 238 -2.14 1.47 13.58
C ILE A 238 -1.78 0.24 12.74
N PHE A 239 -1.97 -0.99 13.25
CA PHE A 239 -1.74 -2.20 12.46
C PHE A 239 -2.67 -2.33 11.25
N LYS A 240 -3.91 -1.83 11.36
CA LYS A 240 -4.82 -1.72 10.20
C LYS A 240 -4.25 -0.74 9.15
N VAL A 241 -3.80 0.43 9.58
CA VAL A 241 -3.14 1.43 8.72
C VAL A 241 -1.90 0.81 8.05
N LEU A 242 -0.99 0.22 8.83
CA LEU A 242 0.24 -0.39 8.32
C LEU A 242 -0.05 -1.56 7.36
N SER A 243 -1.12 -2.33 7.57
CA SER A 243 -1.52 -3.40 6.64
C SER A 243 -1.92 -2.86 5.26
N VAL A 244 -2.61 -1.72 5.22
CA VAL A 244 -2.96 -1.04 3.96
C VAL A 244 -1.73 -0.38 3.33
N LEU A 245 -0.87 0.24 4.14
CA LEU A 245 0.39 0.82 3.67
C LEU A 245 1.35 -0.23 3.11
N ALA A 246 1.35 -1.46 3.63
CA ALA A 246 2.12 -2.56 3.05
C ALA A 246 1.71 -2.84 1.58
N VAL A 247 0.41 -2.75 1.27
CA VAL A 247 -0.08 -2.90 -0.11
C VAL A 247 0.36 -1.72 -0.97
N ARG A 248 0.24 -0.50 -0.45
CA ARG A 248 0.70 0.71 -1.14
C ARG A 248 2.20 0.65 -1.43
N PHE A 249 3.01 0.22 -0.47
CA PHE A 249 4.44 0.03 -0.63
C PHE A 249 4.75 -0.96 -1.77
N GLN A 250 4.04 -2.09 -1.82
CA GLN A 250 4.21 -3.05 -2.91
C GLN A 250 3.89 -2.44 -4.28
N LYS A 251 2.80 -1.67 -4.40
CA LYS A 251 2.45 -0.99 -5.66
C LYS A 251 3.48 0.07 -6.05
N ALA A 252 3.84 0.94 -5.11
CA ALA A 252 4.69 2.10 -5.37
C ALA A 252 6.13 1.70 -5.67
N TYR A 253 6.64 0.65 -5.02
CA TYR A 253 8.08 0.35 -5.06
C TYR A 253 8.43 -1.07 -5.51
N ARG A 254 7.52 -2.04 -5.49
CA ARG A 254 7.83 -3.40 -6.00
C ARG A 254 7.29 -3.67 -7.39
N HIS A 255 6.20 -3.00 -7.77
CA HIS A 255 5.56 -3.17 -9.07
C HIS A 255 5.68 -1.93 -9.95
N SER A 256 6.46 -0.93 -9.55
CA SER A 256 6.80 0.23 -10.36
C SER A 256 8.06 -0.04 -11.18
N ASP A 257 8.09 0.47 -12.41
CA ASP A 257 9.26 0.40 -13.29
C ASP A 257 10.34 1.44 -12.91
N GLN A 258 9.98 2.43 -12.10
CA GLN A 258 10.86 3.52 -11.69
C GLN A 258 10.74 3.80 -10.20
N MET A 259 11.88 4.11 -9.59
CA MET A 259 11.96 4.50 -8.19
C MET A 259 11.98 6.02 -8.06
N ASN A 260 11.20 6.57 -7.13
CA ASN A 260 11.29 7.96 -6.73
C ASN A 260 11.81 8.04 -5.29
N TRP A 261 13.12 8.25 -5.13
CA TRP A 261 13.77 8.35 -3.82
C TRP A 261 13.45 9.65 -3.06
N PHE A 262 12.91 10.65 -3.75
CA PHE A 262 12.73 12.01 -3.23
C PHE A 262 11.31 12.28 -2.74
N GLU A 263 10.34 11.52 -3.23
CA GLU A 263 8.95 11.66 -2.81
C GLU A 263 8.73 10.92 -1.49
N PRO A 264 8.25 11.62 -0.44
CA PRO A 264 7.92 10.98 0.82
C PRO A 264 6.85 9.91 0.63
N PHE A 265 6.97 8.80 1.34
CA PHE A 265 5.97 7.74 1.32
C PHE A 265 4.63 8.25 1.86
N GLU A 266 3.60 8.21 1.01
CA GLU A 266 2.27 8.70 1.35
C GLU A 266 1.56 7.78 2.37
N THR A 267 1.50 8.23 3.62
CA THR A 267 0.83 7.50 4.71
C THR A 267 -0.64 7.88 4.92
N SER A 268 -1.15 8.88 4.22
CA SER A 268 -2.54 9.32 4.35
C SER A 268 -3.51 8.27 3.78
N LEU A 269 -4.52 7.88 4.56
CA LEU A 269 -5.53 6.90 4.18
C LEU A 269 -6.95 7.39 4.51
N PRO A 270 -7.46 8.48 3.88
CA PRO A 270 -8.74 9.07 4.26
C PRO A 270 -9.91 8.08 4.20
N LEU A 271 -9.95 7.24 3.16
CA LEU A 271 -10.95 6.17 3.03
C LEU A 271 -10.96 5.23 4.23
N LEU A 272 -9.78 4.83 4.72
CA LEU A 272 -9.68 3.92 5.85
C LEU A 272 -10.13 4.60 7.15
N GLU A 273 -9.71 5.85 7.35
CA GLU A 273 -10.12 6.66 8.51
C GLU A 273 -11.65 6.79 8.59
N ASP A 274 -12.31 7.07 7.47
CA ASP A 274 -13.77 7.10 7.38
C ASP A 274 -14.38 5.73 7.66
N CYS A 275 -13.87 4.66 7.02
CA CYS A 275 -14.37 3.29 7.23
C CYS A 275 -14.27 2.82 8.69
N LEU A 276 -13.27 3.29 9.43
CA LEU A 276 -13.06 2.93 10.84
C LEU A 276 -13.87 3.80 11.81
N SER A 277 -14.35 4.96 11.36
CA SER A 277 -15.00 5.94 12.22
C SER A 277 -16.53 6.04 12.00
N SER A 278 -17.05 5.58 10.86
CA SER A 278 -18.46 5.75 10.51
C SER A 278 -19.14 4.47 10.01
N SER A 279 -20.48 4.44 10.05
CA SER A 279 -21.26 3.38 9.39
C SER A 279 -21.16 3.50 7.86
N ALA A 280 -21.49 2.42 7.14
CA ALA A 280 -21.47 2.43 5.68
C ALA A 280 -22.47 3.44 5.09
N THR A 281 -23.60 3.67 5.76
CA THR A 281 -24.61 4.66 5.39
C THR A 281 -24.10 6.08 5.60
N ASP A 282 -23.50 6.37 6.75
CA ASP A 282 -22.92 7.69 7.04
C ASP A 282 -21.78 8.01 6.07
N PHE A 283 -20.94 7.02 5.78
CA PHE A 283 -19.85 7.15 4.81
C PHE A 283 -20.37 7.43 3.40
N ALA A 284 -21.39 6.69 2.94
CA ALA A 284 -22.04 6.95 1.65
C ALA A 284 -22.66 8.36 1.60
N GLY A 285 -23.25 8.82 2.71
CA GLY A 285 -23.75 10.18 2.87
C GLY A 285 -22.65 11.24 2.74
N ALA A 286 -21.52 11.04 3.43
CA ALA A 286 -20.37 11.94 3.39
C ALA A 286 -19.73 12.02 1.99
N LEU A 287 -19.57 10.88 1.31
CA LEU A 287 -19.12 10.84 -0.10
C LEU A 287 -20.09 11.59 -1.00
N THR A 288 -21.40 11.36 -0.84
CA THR A 288 -22.43 12.04 -1.62
C THR A 288 -22.42 13.54 -1.41
N GLN A 289 -22.20 14.02 -0.19
CA GLN A 289 -22.09 15.45 0.08
C GLN A 289 -20.81 16.06 -0.52
N THR A 290 -19.68 15.34 -0.40
CA THR A 290 -18.40 15.76 -0.99
C THR A 290 -18.50 15.85 -2.52
N ASP A 291 -19.08 14.84 -3.15
CA ASP A 291 -19.27 14.80 -4.59
C ASP A 291 -20.24 15.89 -5.08
N LYS A 292 -21.30 16.20 -4.32
CA LYS A 292 -22.16 17.35 -4.65
C LYS A 292 -21.36 18.65 -4.70
N CYS A 293 -20.55 18.92 -3.68
CA CYS A 293 -19.71 20.12 -3.64
C CYS A 293 -18.74 20.17 -4.83
N LEU A 294 -18.13 19.04 -5.19
CA LEU A 294 -17.23 18.93 -6.34
C LEU A 294 -17.95 19.26 -7.66
N PHE A 295 -19.14 18.69 -7.87
CA PHE A 295 -19.92 18.89 -9.09
C PHE A 295 -20.59 20.27 -9.18
N ASP A 296 -20.95 20.87 -8.04
CA ASP A 296 -21.39 22.27 -7.99
C ASP A 296 -20.28 23.21 -8.47
N GLY A 297 -19.02 22.91 -8.15
CA GLY A 297 -17.84 23.62 -8.65
C GLY A 297 -17.70 23.54 -10.17
N LEU A 298 -17.86 22.34 -10.74
CA LEU A 298 -17.81 22.11 -12.19
C LEU A 298 -18.86 22.91 -12.97
N SER A 299 -20.04 23.15 -12.38
CA SER A 299 -21.12 23.88 -13.04
C SER A 299 -20.87 25.41 -13.16
N ARG A 300 -19.89 25.95 -12.44
CA ARG A 300 -19.64 27.40 -12.32
C ARG A 300 -18.38 27.89 -13.05
N GLY A 301 -17.46 27.00 -13.41
CA GLY A 301 -16.20 27.36 -14.07
C GLY A 301 -16.41 27.78 -15.53
N THR A 302 -15.74 28.85 -15.97
CA THR A 302 -15.66 29.22 -17.40
C THR A 302 -14.64 28.34 -18.12
N HIS A 303 -14.93 27.92 -19.36
CA HIS A 303 -14.18 27.08 -20.33
C HIS A 303 -12.65 26.83 -20.18
N ILE A 304 -11.84 27.70 -19.55
CA ILE A 304 -10.40 27.47 -19.31
C ILE A 304 -10.15 26.76 -17.97
N GLU A 305 -11.05 26.89 -16.98
CA GLU A 305 -10.98 26.19 -15.68
C GLU A 305 -11.60 24.78 -15.73
N GLU A 306 -12.42 24.49 -16.74
CA GLU A 306 -13.16 23.23 -16.86
C GLU A 306 -12.26 22.02 -17.04
N ASP A 307 -11.16 22.13 -17.82
CA ASP A 307 -10.24 21.00 -18.03
C ASP A 307 -9.45 20.66 -16.75
N ALA A 308 -9.07 21.69 -15.98
CA ALA A 308 -8.38 21.51 -14.70
C ALA A 308 -9.31 20.88 -13.64
N MET A 309 -10.54 21.37 -13.51
CA MET A 309 -11.51 20.82 -12.55
C MET A 309 -11.99 19.42 -12.95
N LEU A 310 -12.19 19.15 -14.25
CA LEU A 310 -12.52 17.81 -14.74
C LEU A 310 -11.38 16.83 -14.48
N SER A 311 -10.13 17.28 -14.64
CA SER A 311 -8.94 16.50 -14.28
C SER A 311 -8.91 16.20 -12.78
N GLU A 312 -9.19 17.19 -11.92
CA GLU A 312 -9.26 17.00 -10.46
C GLU A 312 -10.32 15.95 -10.07
N ALA A 313 -11.51 16.01 -10.67
CA ALA A 313 -12.54 15.00 -10.45
C ALA A 313 -12.04 13.61 -10.86
N LEU A 314 -11.49 13.45 -12.07
CA LEU A 314 -10.96 12.16 -12.51
C LEU A 314 -9.84 11.62 -11.60
N ILE A 315 -8.96 12.50 -11.10
CA ILE A 315 -7.91 12.15 -10.13
C ILE A 315 -8.53 11.68 -8.81
N TYR A 316 -9.52 12.41 -8.29
CA TYR A 316 -10.22 12.03 -7.07
C TYR A 316 -10.91 10.67 -7.20
N TRP A 317 -11.64 10.45 -8.29
CA TRP A 317 -12.30 9.18 -8.59
C TRP A 317 -11.29 8.01 -8.63
N GLN A 318 -10.16 8.21 -9.31
CA GLN A 318 -9.10 7.20 -9.41
C GLN A 318 -8.45 6.94 -8.05
N ARG A 319 -8.22 7.98 -7.24
CA ARG A 319 -7.67 7.87 -5.88
C ARG A 319 -8.61 7.07 -4.98
N LEU A 320 -9.91 7.32 -5.03
CA LEU A 320 -10.90 6.55 -4.28
C LEU A 320 -10.91 5.08 -4.71
N SER A 321 -10.95 4.79 -6.01
CA SER A 321 -10.88 3.42 -6.54
C SER A 321 -9.61 2.68 -6.10
N ASN A 322 -8.45 3.34 -6.19
CA ASN A 322 -7.18 2.76 -5.77
C ASN A 322 -7.11 2.54 -4.25
N SER A 323 -7.68 3.45 -3.46
CA SER A 323 -7.78 3.33 -2.00
C SER A 323 -8.64 2.14 -1.59
N VAL A 324 -9.76 1.89 -2.29
CA VAL A 324 -10.61 0.71 -2.08
C VAL A 324 -9.83 -0.57 -2.35
N LEU A 325 -9.08 -0.62 -3.46
CA LEU A 325 -8.21 -1.75 -3.76
C LEU A 325 -7.20 -1.97 -2.63
N GLU A 326 -6.49 -0.93 -2.18
CA GLU A 326 -5.50 -1.02 -1.10
C GLU A 326 -6.12 -1.48 0.22
N CYS A 327 -7.26 -0.91 0.60
CA CYS A 327 -7.97 -1.26 1.82
C CYS A 327 -8.45 -2.71 1.80
N CYS A 328 -9.05 -3.19 0.70
CA CYS A 328 -9.51 -4.56 0.59
C CYS A 328 -8.34 -5.57 0.53
N SER A 329 -7.24 -5.21 -0.11
CA SER A 329 -6.03 -6.04 -0.15
C SER A 329 -5.36 -6.15 1.22
N GLY A 330 -5.30 -5.06 1.99
CA GLY A 330 -4.69 -5.04 3.32
C GLY A 330 -5.63 -5.56 4.41
N LEU A 331 -6.93 -5.32 4.26
CA LEU A 331 -7.98 -5.60 5.24
C LEU A 331 -9.22 -6.21 4.55
N PRO A 332 -9.18 -7.51 4.19
CA PRO A 332 -10.28 -8.16 3.45
C PRO A 332 -11.65 -8.12 4.16
N HIS A 333 -11.67 -7.92 5.48
CA HIS A 333 -12.91 -7.79 6.25
C HIS A 333 -13.66 -6.46 6.00
N LEU A 334 -13.05 -5.48 5.33
CA LEU A 334 -13.73 -4.25 4.91
C LEU A 334 -14.63 -4.46 3.69
N VAL A 335 -14.51 -5.60 3.00
CA VAL A 335 -15.28 -5.86 1.79
C VAL A 335 -16.80 -5.81 2.04
N PRO A 336 -17.38 -6.48 3.05
CA PRO A 336 -18.82 -6.38 3.34
C PRO A 336 -19.27 -4.95 3.67
N TYR A 337 -18.43 -4.17 4.37
CA TYR A 337 -18.71 -2.77 4.66
C TYR A 337 -18.83 -1.94 3.38
N LEU A 338 -17.86 -2.09 2.47
CA LEU A 338 -17.86 -1.39 1.19
C LEU A 338 -18.99 -1.87 0.27
N GLN A 339 -19.37 -3.15 0.31
CA GLN A 339 -20.57 -3.64 -0.38
C GLN A 339 -21.84 -2.95 0.12
N ALA A 340 -22.01 -2.80 1.43
CA ALA A 340 -23.13 -2.06 1.99
C ALA A 340 -23.11 -0.59 1.52
N CYS A 341 -21.96 0.06 1.57
CA CYS A 341 -21.78 1.43 1.05
C CYS A 341 -22.18 1.56 -0.43
N THR A 342 -21.85 0.58 -1.29
CA THR A 342 -22.29 0.62 -2.70
C THR A 342 -23.81 0.57 -2.88
N LEU A 343 -24.54 -0.11 -1.99
CA LEU A 343 -26.00 -0.13 -2.03
C LEU A 343 -26.57 1.23 -1.60
N GLU A 344 -26.02 1.82 -0.55
CA GLU A 344 -26.40 3.15 -0.07
C GLU A 344 -26.14 4.24 -1.13
N LEU A 345 -24.97 4.22 -1.78
CA LEU A 345 -24.65 5.13 -2.89
C LEU A 345 -25.58 4.95 -4.09
N TYR A 346 -25.99 3.71 -4.38
CA TYR A 346 -26.94 3.41 -5.44
C TYR A 346 -28.33 4.00 -5.15
N GLU A 347 -28.82 3.89 -3.91
CA GLU A 347 -30.10 4.48 -3.49
C GLU A 347 -30.02 6.02 -3.45
N ALA A 348 -28.89 6.57 -2.99
CA ALA A 348 -28.60 8.00 -3.01
C ALA A 348 -28.38 8.58 -4.43
N ARG A 349 -28.39 7.72 -5.46
CA ARG A 349 -28.14 8.07 -6.87
C ARG A 349 -26.78 8.76 -7.08
N ASN A 350 -25.81 8.44 -6.24
CA ASN A 350 -24.43 8.88 -6.42
C ASN A 350 -23.67 7.84 -7.25
N TYR A 351 -23.79 7.94 -8.57
CA TYR A 351 -23.12 7.01 -9.49
C TYR A 351 -21.61 7.25 -9.57
N TYR A 352 -21.14 8.45 -9.23
CA TYR A 352 -19.73 8.81 -9.31
C TYR A 352 -18.89 7.98 -8.32
N SER A 353 -19.14 8.14 -7.02
CA SER A 353 -18.45 7.35 -5.98
C SER A 353 -18.82 5.87 -6.02
N LEU A 354 -20.07 5.53 -6.38
CA LEU A 354 -20.48 4.13 -6.56
C LEU A 354 -19.56 3.41 -7.55
N MET A 355 -19.33 4.01 -8.72
CA MET A 355 -18.51 3.40 -9.75
C MET A 355 -17.02 3.36 -9.37
N ALA A 356 -16.53 4.31 -8.57
CA ALA A 356 -15.17 4.28 -8.03
C ALA A 356 -14.96 3.09 -7.10
N ILE A 357 -15.88 2.88 -6.14
CA ILE A 357 -15.80 1.76 -5.19
C ILE A 357 -15.92 0.42 -5.92
N LEU A 358 -16.86 0.33 -6.88
CA LEU A 358 -17.03 -0.88 -7.68
C LEU A 358 -15.81 -1.20 -8.53
N ASP A 359 -15.17 -0.20 -9.13
CA ASP A 359 -13.91 -0.39 -9.87
C ASP A 359 -12.78 -0.87 -8.95
N GLY A 360 -12.64 -0.29 -7.76
CA GLY A 360 -11.68 -0.75 -6.75
C GLY A 360 -11.90 -2.20 -6.32
N LEU A 361 -13.16 -2.58 -6.06
CA LEU A 361 -13.53 -3.97 -5.73
C LEU A 361 -13.23 -4.93 -6.89
N ARG A 362 -13.49 -4.53 -8.14
CA ARG A 362 -13.15 -5.33 -9.33
C ARG A 362 -11.64 -5.54 -9.46
N LYS A 363 -10.84 -4.49 -9.25
CA LYS A 363 -9.37 -4.61 -9.27
C LYS A 363 -8.90 -5.56 -8.17
N TYR A 364 -9.48 -5.47 -6.98
CA TYR A 364 -9.18 -6.38 -5.87
C TYR A 364 -9.47 -7.84 -6.25
N ILE A 365 -10.62 -8.10 -6.88
CA ILE A 365 -11.00 -9.43 -7.39
C ILE A 365 -10.02 -9.92 -8.46
N ALA A 366 -9.67 -9.07 -9.43
CA ALA A 366 -8.77 -9.43 -10.51
C ALA A 366 -7.36 -9.78 -10.00
N ILE A 367 -6.85 -9.01 -9.05
CA ILE A 367 -5.58 -9.30 -8.35
C ILE A 367 -5.71 -10.58 -7.53
N GLY A 368 -6.83 -10.75 -6.82
CA GLY A 368 -7.16 -11.97 -6.09
C GLY A 368 -7.08 -13.21 -6.98
N SER A 369 -7.64 -13.15 -8.18
CA SER A 369 -7.60 -14.25 -9.16
C SER A 369 -6.19 -14.62 -9.65
N ASN A 370 -5.21 -13.72 -9.54
CA ASN A 370 -3.82 -13.93 -9.97
C ASN A 370 -2.87 -14.27 -8.81
N ILE A 371 -3.11 -13.72 -7.61
CA ILE A 371 -2.27 -13.95 -6.41
C ILE A 371 -2.74 -15.19 -5.62
N PHE A 372 -4.02 -15.58 -5.71
CA PHE A 372 -4.59 -16.68 -4.94
C PHE A 372 -4.58 -18.05 -5.64
N ARG A 373 -3.67 -18.32 -6.59
CA ARG A 373 -3.37 -19.73 -6.92
C ARG A 373 -2.67 -20.45 -5.77
N ASP A 374 -2.00 -19.71 -4.87
CA ASP A 374 -1.29 -20.28 -3.71
C ASP A 374 -2.01 -20.01 -2.36
N PHE A 375 -2.77 -18.92 -2.23
CA PHE A 375 -3.43 -18.54 -0.97
C PHE A 375 -4.93 -18.93 -0.82
N ALA A 376 -5.69 -19.24 -1.90
CA ALA A 376 -7.13 -19.52 -1.77
C ALA A 376 -7.44 -21.00 -1.57
N ALA A 377 -7.58 -21.43 -0.32
CA ALA A 377 -8.45 -22.57 -0.02
C ALA A 377 -9.02 -22.51 1.42
N SER A 378 -9.35 -21.31 1.92
CA SER A 378 -10.10 -21.19 3.19
C SER A 378 -11.43 -20.45 3.07
N ARG A 379 -11.67 -19.60 2.05
CA ARG A 379 -13.02 -19.13 1.71
C ARG A 379 -13.15 -18.95 0.20
N THR A 380 -13.91 -19.83 -0.44
CA THR A 380 -14.38 -19.66 -1.81
C THR A 380 -15.38 -18.51 -1.86
N VAL A 381 -14.88 -17.27 -1.86
CA VAL A 381 -15.67 -16.14 -2.34
C VAL A 381 -15.51 -16.14 -3.84
N THR A 382 -16.49 -16.69 -4.56
CA THR A 382 -16.53 -16.54 -6.01
C THR A 382 -16.62 -15.04 -6.34
N PRO A 383 -15.90 -14.56 -7.37
CA PRO A 383 -15.98 -13.18 -7.88
C PRO A 383 -17.42 -12.64 -8.04
N ALA A 384 -18.36 -13.54 -8.31
CA ALA A 384 -19.79 -13.25 -8.48
C ALA A 384 -20.54 -12.84 -7.20
N HIS A 385 -19.97 -13.07 -5.99
CA HIS A 385 -20.61 -12.69 -4.72
C HIS A 385 -20.11 -11.36 -4.14
N LEU A 386 -19.11 -10.74 -4.78
CA LEU A 386 -18.48 -9.52 -4.27
C LEU A 386 -19.15 -8.23 -4.76
N ILE A 387 -19.93 -8.30 -5.82
CA ILE A 387 -20.70 -7.18 -6.33
C ILE A 387 -22.19 -7.53 -6.21
N PRO A 388 -22.99 -6.77 -5.46
CA PRO A 388 -24.42 -7.01 -5.34
C PRO A 388 -25.10 -7.17 -6.72
N PRO A 389 -25.96 -8.19 -6.93
CA PRO A 389 -26.57 -8.45 -8.23
C PRO A 389 -27.34 -7.25 -8.80
N LYS A 390 -27.92 -6.42 -7.92
CA LYS A 390 -28.67 -5.22 -8.28
C LYS A 390 -27.84 -4.17 -9.03
N ILE A 391 -26.54 -4.09 -8.73
CA ILE A 391 -25.63 -3.06 -9.29
C ILE A 391 -24.65 -3.63 -10.31
N LEU A 392 -24.53 -4.95 -10.40
CA LEU A 392 -23.66 -5.64 -11.35
C LEU A 392 -23.84 -5.19 -12.81
N PRO A 393 -25.05 -4.90 -13.34
CA PRO A 393 -25.19 -4.44 -14.72
C PRO A 393 -24.54 -3.07 -14.98
N LEU A 394 -24.40 -2.20 -13.97
CA LEU A 394 -23.89 -0.83 -14.15
C LEU A 394 -22.42 -0.79 -14.54
N ILE A 395 -21.65 -1.79 -14.12
CA ILE A 395 -20.20 -1.85 -14.32
C ILE A 395 -19.79 -2.43 -15.68
N ASP A 396 -20.75 -2.89 -16.49
CA ASP A 396 -20.46 -3.42 -17.82
C ASP A 396 -20.00 -2.28 -18.75
N PRO A 397 -18.74 -2.28 -19.24
CA PRO A 397 -18.26 -1.23 -20.13
C PRO A 397 -18.86 -1.34 -21.55
N SER A 398 -19.58 -2.42 -21.86
CA SER A 398 -20.17 -2.67 -23.18
C SER A 398 -21.07 -1.52 -23.64
N HIS A 399 -20.95 -1.18 -24.92
CA HIS A 399 -21.70 -0.09 -25.56
C HIS A 399 -21.63 1.24 -24.78
N ASN A 400 -20.46 1.56 -24.23
CA ASN A 400 -20.22 2.76 -23.43
C ASN A 400 -21.13 2.83 -22.18
N PHE A 401 -21.12 1.74 -21.40
CA PHE A 401 -21.87 1.63 -20.15
C PHE A 401 -23.39 1.79 -20.31
N VAL A 402 -23.97 1.11 -21.30
CA VAL A 402 -25.39 1.29 -21.69
C VAL A 402 -26.36 1.10 -20.51
N SER A 403 -26.14 0.11 -19.65
CA SER A 403 -26.99 -0.16 -18.49
C SER A 403 -26.94 0.96 -17.45
N TYR A 404 -25.75 1.54 -17.20
CA TYR A 404 -25.61 2.74 -16.37
C TYR A 404 -26.36 3.92 -16.99
N ARG A 405 -26.16 4.18 -18.29
CA ARG A 405 -26.81 5.31 -18.96
C ARG A 405 -28.34 5.21 -18.94
N GLN A 406 -28.89 4.01 -19.15
CA GLN A 406 -30.32 3.74 -19.02
C GLN A 406 -30.82 4.04 -17.60
N ARG A 407 -30.10 3.55 -16.58
CA ARG A 407 -30.45 3.82 -15.18
C ARG A 407 -30.41 5.31 -14.86
N TYR A 408 -29.36 6.01 -15.27
CA TYR A 408 -29.19 7.45 -15.05
C TYR A 408 -30.31 8.25 -15.71
N ASN A 409 -30.71 7.90 -16.94
CA ASN A 409 -31.81 8.58 -17.62
C ASN A 409 -33.16 8.42 -16.90
N GLN A 410 -33.38 7.27 -16.25
CA GLN A 410 -34.60 7.01 -15.48
C GLN A 410 -34.55 7.60 -14.06
N HIS A 411 -33.35 7.65 -13.46
CA HIS A 411 -33.12 8.08 -12.09
C HIS A 411 -31.89 8.98 -12.04
N PRO A 412 -32.02 10.27 -12.43
CA PRO A 412 -30.90 11.20 -12.43
C PRO A 412 -30.32 11.41 -11.02
N GLY A 413 -29.02 11.74 -10.96
CA GLY A 413 -28.26 11.92 -9.73
C GLY A 413 -26.85 12.45 -10.02
N ILE A 414 -25.88 12.12 -9.18
CA ILE A 414 -24.46 12.49 -9.44
C ILE A 414 -23.90 11.53 -10.48
N PRO A 415 -23.42 12.01 -11.64
CA PRO A 415 -23.10 11.16 -12.77
C PRO A 415 -21.70 10.54 -12.67
N PHE A 416 -21.58 9.30 -13.15
CA PHE A 416 -20.28 8.72 -13.47
C PHE A 416 -19.74 9.36 -14.75
N LEU A 417 -18.61 10.07 -14.67
CA LEU A 417 -18.14 10.96 -15.75
C LEU A 417 -17.63 10.24 -17.00
N GLN A 418 -16.97 9.09 -16.85
CA GLN A 418 -16.22 8.46 -17.93
C GLN A 418 -17.03 8.19 -19.23
N PRO A 419 -18.28 7.68 -19.17
CA PRO A 419 -19.08 7.44 -20.36
C PRO A 419 -19.45 8.73 -21.10
N HIS A 420 -19.70 9.81 -20.35
CA HIS A 420 -20.07 11.12 -20.91
C HIS A 420 -18.87 11.81 -21.54
N ILE A 421 -17.70 11.78 -20.88
CA ILE A 421 -16.44 12.30 -21.45
C ILE A 421 -16.08 11.53 -22.73
N ARG A 422 -16.23 10.20 -22.74
CA ARG A 422 -15.95 9.39 -23.94
C ARG A 422 -16.87 9.78 -25.09
N GLU A 423 -18.16 9.98 -24.84
CA GLU A 423 -19.10 10.37 -25.89
C GLU A 423 -18.80 11.76 -26.45
N PHE A 424 -18.44 12.72 -25.59
CA PHE A 424 -18.00 14.05 -26.02
C PHE A 424 -16.75 13.98 -26.90
N LYS A 425 -15.73 13.21 -26.50
CA LYS A 425 -14.53 13.01 -27.32
C LYS A 425 -14.83 12.37 -28.69
N GLN A 426 -15.88 11.57 -28.79
CA GLN A 426 -16.25 10.89 -30.05
C GLN A 426 -17.12 11.74 -30.98
N ARG A 427 -17.95 12.65 -30.43
CA ARG A 427 -18.98 13.38 -31.18
C ARG A 427 -18.81 14.90 -31.18
N GLY A 428 -17.82 15.42 -30.45
CA GLY A 428 -17.48 16.84 -30.37
C GLY A 428 -18.59 17.72 -29.77
N GLU A 429 -18.60 18.99 -30.19
CA GLU A 429 -19.49 20.06 -29.70
C GLU A 429 -20.99 19.72 -29.77
N SER A 430 -21.39 18.81 -30.67
CA SER A 430 -22.78 18.37 -30.82
C SER A 430 -23.40 17.75 -29.55
N VAL A 431 -22.57 17.34 -28.58
CA VAL A 431 -23.00 16.74 -27.30
C VAL A 431 -22.55 17.56 -26.09
N GLU A 432 -21.87 18.69 -26.31
CA GLU A 432 -21.34 19.58 -25.27
C GLU A 432 -22.45 20.12 -24.37
N GLN A 433 -23.55 20.55 -24.96
CA GLN A 433 -24.75 20.99 -24.22
C GLN A 433 -25.30 19.89 -23.31
N SER A 434 -25.13 18.61 -23.66
CA SER A 434 -25.58 17.50 -22.82
C SER A 434 -24.67 17.30 -21.61
N LEU A 435 -23.36 17.52 -21.73
CA LEU A 435 -22.41 17.53 -20.61
C LEU A 435 -22.63 18.73 -19.69
N PHE A 436 -22.85 19.93 -20.24
CA PHE A 436 -23.18 21.10 -19.44
C PHE A 436 -24.53 20.94 -18.72
N ARG A 437 -25.55 20.41 -19.39
CA ARG A 437 -26.83 20.07 -18.74
C ARG A 437 -26.65 19.00 -17.67
N LEU A 438 -25.72 18.06 -17.84
CA LEU A 438 -25.41 17.05 -16.83
C LEU A 438 -24.90 17.72 -15.54
N PHE A 439 -24.00 18.70 -15.64
CA PHE A 439 -23.51 19.47 -14.48
C PHE A 439 -24.58 20.40 -13.87
N GLN A 440 -25.47 20.95 -14.69
CA GLN A 440 -26.57 21.83 -14.23
C GLN A 440 -27.78 21.08 -13.65
N THR A 441 -28.02 19.83 -14.06
CA THR A 441 -29.15 19.03 -13.53
C THR A 441 -28.85 18.49 -12.14
N THR A 442 -27.58 18.22 -11.82
CA THR A 442 -27.14 17.84 -10.46
C THR A 442 -27.43 18.94 -9.43
N THR A 443 -27.34 20.22 -9.82
CA THR A 443 -27.68 21.39 -8.99
C THR A 443 -29.19 21.69 -8.95
N SER A 444 -29.94 21.36 -10.01
CA SER A 444 -31.35 21.75 -10.17
C SER A 444 -32.36 20.75 -9.57
N SER A 445 -32.08 19.44 -9.65
CA SER A 445 -32.97 18.37 -9.14
C SER A 445 -33.18 18.41 -7.62
N GLN A 446 -32.55 19.34 -6.91
CA GLN A 446 -32.59 19.47 -5.44
C GLN A 446 -33.37 20.68 -4.93
N ARG A 447 -33.83 21.60 -5.79
CA ARG A 447 -34.75 22.66 -5.33
C ARG A 447 -36.16 22.14 -5.05
N GLU A 448 -36.54 21.00 -5.62
CA GLU A 448 -37.89 20.44 -5.48
C GLU A 448 -38.07 19.59 -4.21
N ASP A 449 -37.02 18.94 -3.69
CA ASP A 449 -37.13 18.09 -2.47
C ASP A 449 -37.16 18.88 -1.15
N HIS A 450 -36.74 20.16 -1.14
CA HIS A 450 -36.91 21.06 0.01
C HIS A 450 -38.18 21.93 -0.06
N GLY A 451 -39.00 21.78 -1.11
CA GLY A 451 -40.19 22.61 -1.37
C GLY A 451 -41.51 22.06 -0.84
N GLN A 452 -41.56 20.85 -0.29
CA GLN A 452 -42.79 20.25 0.26
C GLN A 452 -42.69 20.01 1.77
N VAL A 453 -42.60 21.08 2.55
CA VAL A 453 -43.12 21.09 3.92
C VAL A 453 -43.93 22.38 4.10
N SER A 454 -45.18 22.19 4.55
CA SER A 454 -46.16 23.18 5.01
C SER A 454 -47.11 23.79 3.97
N THR A 455 -48.28 23.16 3.82
CA THR A 455 -49.56 23.85 4.03
C THR A 455 -50.13 23.46 5.38
#